data_AF-A0A2G6DTL0-F1
#
_entry.id   AF-A0A2G6DTL0-F1
#
_cell.length_a   1.000
_cell.length_b   1.000
_cell.length_c   1.000
_cell.angle_alpha   90.00
_cell.angle_beta   90.00
_cell.angle_gamma   90.00
#
_symmetry.space_group_name_H-M   'P 1'
#
loop_
_entity.id
_entity.type
_entity.pdbx_description
1 polymer ?
#
loop_
_entity_poly.entity_id
_entity_poly.type
_entity_poly.pdbx_seq_one_letter_code
_entity_poly.pdbx_strand_id
1 'polypeptide(L)'
;MEDVKAVVEGALNNVESAKAIGAALSIGLGAIGAGVGIGILASKAMEAIGRNPEAESKIRSNMILALALAEAVAIYALVVALIILFL
;
A
#
# COMPACT_ATOMS: atom_id res chain seq x y z
N MET A 1 -19.27 -28.59 28.24
CA MET A 1 -18.71 -27.22 28.30
C MET A 1 -17.37 -27.13 27.55
N GLU A 2 -16.58 -28.22 27.55
CA GLU A 2 -15.33 -28.39 26.79
C GLU A 2 -15.56 -28.45 25.26
N ASP A 3 -16.58 -29.21 24.81
CA ASP A 3 -16.92 -29.32 23.38
C ASP A 3 -17.38 -27.99 22.74
N VAL A 4 -18.04 -27.14 23.54
CA VAL A 4 -18.48 -25.81 23.08
C VAL A 4 -17.29 -24.87 22.88
N LYS A 5 -16.28 -24.96 23.75
CA LYS A 5 -15.03 -24.18 23.60
C LYS A 5 -14.26 -24.57 22.35
N ALA A 6 -14.16 -25.86 22.06
CA ALA A 6 -13.45 -26.37 20.88
C ALA A 6 -14.10 -25.91 19.55
N VAL A 7 -15.43 -25.89 19.48
CA VAL A 7 -16.16 -25.37 18.30
C VAL A 7 -15.96 -23.85 18.15
N VAL A 8 -15.94 -23.10 19.25
CA VAL A 8 -15.71 -21.65 19.23
C VAL A 8 -14.27 -21.32 18.84
N GLU A 9 -13.26 -22.01 19.36
CA GLU A 9 -11.84 -21.84 18.95
C GLU A 9 -11.63 -22.20 17.48
N GLY A 10 -12.25 -23.28 17.00
CA GLY A 10 -12.20 -23.66 15.58
C GLY A 10 -12.80 -22.60 14.66
N ALA A 11 -13.91 -21.97 15.08
CA ALA A 11 -14.53 -20.86 14.33
C ALA A 11 -13.67 -19.59 14.38
N LEU A 12 -13.07 -19.25 15.53
CA LEU A 12 -12.19 -18.09 15.69
C LEU A 12 -10.93 -18.19 14.83
N ASN A 13 -10.32 -19.37 14.73
CA ASN A 13 -9.15 -19.59 13.87
C ASN A 13 -9.44 -19.31 12.39
N ASN A 14 -10.65 -19.61 11.91
CA ASN A 14 -11.05 -19.34 10.53
C ASN A 14 -11.24 -17.84 10.28
N VAL A 15 -11.83 -17.12 11.23
CA VAL A 15 -12.02 -15.67 11.13
C VAL A 15 -10.67 -14.94 11.20
N GLU A 16 -9.81 -15.30 12.14
CA GLU A 16 -8.47 -14.68 12.27
C GLU A 16 -7.62 -14.93 11.03
N SER A 17 -7.67 -16.15 10.48
CA SER A 17 -6.99 -16.49 9.23
C SER A 17 -7.52 -15.69 8.05
N ALA A 18 -8.84 -15.48 7.97
CA ALA A 18 -9.46 -14.65 6.94
C ALA A 18 -9.07 -13.17 7.07
N LYS A 19 -9.01 -12.63 8.30
CA LYS A 19 -8.52 -11.27 8.58
C LYS A 19 -7.06 -11.12 8.15
N ALA A 20 -6.19 -12.07 8.48
CA ALA A 20 -4.79 -12.05 8.08
C ALA A 20 -4.60 -12.05 6.55
N ILE A 21 -5.34 -12.90 5.82
CA ILE A 21 -5.29 -12.94 4.36
C ILE A 21 -5.84 -11.63 3.76
N GLY A 22 -6.98 -11.14 4.25
CA GLY A 22 -7.58 -9.89 3.77
C GLY A 22 -6.66 -8.69 3.97
N ALA A 23 -6.02 -8.58 5.14
CA ALA A 23 -5.06 -7.53 5.43
C ALA A 23 -3.82 -7.60 4.53
N ALA A 24 -3.25 -8.81 4.35
CA ALA A 24 -2.09 -9.04 3.50
C ALA A 24 -2.38 -8.69 2.02
N LEU A 25 -3.56 -9.06 1.51
CA LEU A 25 -3.97 -8.72 0.15
C LEU A 25 -4.19 -7.21 -0.02
N SER A 26 -4.83 -6.55 0.96
CA SER A 26 -5.05 -5.10 0.92
C SER A 26 -3.72 -4.35 0.77
N ILE A 27 -2.79 -4.54 1.71
CA ILE A 27 -1.51 -3.82 1.68
C ILE A 27 -0.62 -4.29 0.53
N GLY A 28 -0.61 -5.58 0.21
CA GLY A 28 0.23 -6.14 -0.85
C GLY A 28 -0.12 -5.56 -2.22
N LEU A 29 -1.40 -5.54 -2.57
CA LEU A 29 -1.86 -4.98 -3.84
C LEU A 29 -1.67 -3.46 -3.91
N GLY A 30 -1.95 -2.75 -2.80
CA GLY A 30 -1.72 -1.31 -2.70
C GLY A 30 -0.24 -0.92 -2.86
N ALA A 31 0.66 -1.65 -2.19
CA ALA A 31 2.09 -1.42 -2.26
C ALA A 31 2.68 -1.71 -3.65
N ILE A 32 2.21 -2.75 -4.34
CA ILE A 32 2.64 -3.03 -5.72
C ILE A 32 2.24 -1.89 -6.65
N GLY A 33 0.99 -1.43 -6.59
CA GLY A 33 0.50 -0.33 -7.43
C GLY A 33 1.28 0.97 -7.20
N ALA A 34 1.47 1.35 -5.93
CA ALA A 34 2.23 2.55 -5.58
C ALA A 34 3.71 2.42 -5.95
N GLY A 35 4.37 1.29 -5.64
CA GLY A 35 5.78 1.07 -5.93
C GLY A 35 6.10 1.13 -7.42
N VAL A 36 5.26 0.52 -8.26
CA VAL A 36 5.40 0.60 -9.73
C VAL A 36 5.17 2.03 -10.22
N GLY A 37 4.12 2.71 -9.74
CA GLY A 37 3.83 4.09 -10.12
C GLY A 37 4.96 5.06 -9.77
N ILE A 38 5.50 4.94 -8.54
CA ILE A 38 6.64 5.71 -8.04
C ILE A 38 7.89 5.48 -8.89
N GLY A 39 8.20 4.22 -9.20
CA GLY A 39 9.37 3.86 -10.02
C GLY A 39 9.32 4.48 -11.42
N ILE A 40 8.16 4.42 -12.07
CA ILE A 40 7.95 5.02 -13.39
C ILE A 40 8.07 6.55 -13.31
N LEU A 41 7.42 7.18 -12.34
CA LEU A 41 7.46 8.63 -12.13
C LEU A 41 8.90 9.13 -11.92
N ALA A 42 9.63 8.49 -11.01
CA ALA A 42 11.01 8.86 -10.69
C ALA A 42 11.92 8.67 -11.91
N SER A 43 11.81 7.55 -12.63
CA SER A 43 12.59 7.30 -13.84
C SER A 43 12.36 8.39 -14.90
N LYS A 44 11.10 8.75 -15.16
CA LYS A 44 10.75 9.80 -16.14
C LYS A 44 11.21 11.18 -15.70
N ALA A 45 11.15 11.48 -14.41
CA ALA A 45 11.69 12.74 -13.89
C ALA A 45 13.21 12.81 -14.08
N MET A 46 13.95 11.73 -13.82
CA MET A 46 15.41 11.70 -14.03
C MET A 46 15.78 11.84 -15.52
N GLU A 47 15.05 11.17 -16.42
CA GLU A 47 15.23 11.35 -17.87
C GLU A 47 14.98 12.80 -18.30
N ALA A 48 13.94 13.44 -17.77
CA ALA A 48 13.60 14.83 -18.08
C ALA A 48 14.66 15.82 -17.58
N ILE A 49 15.15 15.61 -16.35
CA ILE A 49 16.23 16.42 -15.76
C ILE A 49 17.52 16.25 -16.55
N GLY A 50 17.88 15.02 -16.93
CA GLY A 50 19.08 14.76 -17.74
C GLY A 50 19.04 15.42 -19.11
N ARG A 51 17.86 15.59 -19.70
CA ARG A 51 17.67 16.31 -20.98
C ARG A 51 17.65 17.82 -20.83
N ASN A 52 17.13 18.34 -19.72
CA ASN A 52 17.07 19.77 -19.43
C ASN A 52 17.38 20.06 -17.96
N PRO A 53 18.67 20.19 -17.60
CA PRO A 53 19.09 20.43 -16.21
C PRO A 53 18.57 21.76 -15.64
N GLU A 54 18.37 22.78 -16.48
CA GLU A 54 17.86 24.09 -16.05
C GLU A 54 16.43 24.02 -15.52
N ALA A 55 15.66 23.01 -15.95
CA ALA A 55 14.29 22.79 -15.50
C ALA A 55 14.18 21.92 -14.23
N GLU A 56 15.30 21.50 -13.62
CA GLU A 56 15.33 20.52 -12.52
C GLU A 56 14.38 20.90 -11.38
N SER A 57 14.45 22.13 -10.89
CA SER A 57 13.65 22.58 -9.75
C SER A 57 12.15 22.38 -9.99
N LYS A 58 11.67 22.75 -11.19
CA LYS A 58 10.25 22.61 -11.56
C LYS A 58 9.85 21.14 -11.73
N ILE A 59 10.71 20.33 -12.35
CA ILE A 59 10.46 18.90 -12.52
C ILE A 59 10.39 18.22 -11.15
N ARG A 60 11.32 18.52 -10.24
CA ARG A 60 11.39 17.96 -8.90
C ARG A 60 10.15 18.31 -8.07
N SER A 61 9.69 19.55 -8.10
CA SER A 61 8.44 19.95 -7.41
C SER A 61 7.23 19.17 -7.90
N ASN A 62 7.05 19.04 -9.22
CA ASN A 62 5.93 18.28 -9.78
C ASN A 62 6.06 16.79 -9.49
N MET A 63 7.27 16.24 -9.54
CA MET A 63 7.53 14.84 -9.18
C MET A 63 7.15 14.56 -7.73
N ILE A 64 7.56 15.41 -6.78
CA ILE A 64 7.23 15.22 -5.36
C ILE A 64 5.71 15.21 -5.14
N LEU A 65 4.97 16.11 -5.78
CA LEU A 65 3.51 16.11 -5.70
C LEU A 65 2.92 14.81 -6.23
N ALA A 66 3.37 14.34 -7.39
CA ALA A 66 2.89 13.10 -7.98
C ALA A 66 3.25 11.87 -7.13
N LEU A 67 4.45 11.84 -6.55
CA LEU A 67 4.87 10.80 -5.61
C LEU A 67 4.02 10.78 -4.34
N ALA A 68 3.69 11.95 -3.78
CA ALA A 68 2.83 12.05 -2.60
C ALA A 68 1.41 11.53 -2.89
N LEU A 69 0.87 11.80 -4.08
CA LEU A 69 -0.42 11.27 -4.51
C LEU A 69 -0.38 9.74 -4.72
N ALA A 70 0.73 9.21 -5.24
CA ALA A 70 0.91 7.76 -5.37
C ALA A 70 1.01 7.07 -4.00
N GLU A 71 1.75 7.65 -3.06
CA GLU A 71 1.85 7.18 -1.67
C GLU A 71 0.51 7.21 -0.94
N ALA A 72 -0.34 8.20 -1.20
CA ALA A 72 -1.67 8.26 -0.57
C ALA A 72 -2.50 6.98 -0.86
N VAL A 73 -2.34 6.38 -2.04
CA VAL A 73 -3.02 5.11 -2.38
C VAL A 73 -2.49 3.95 -1.54
N ALA A 74 -1.17 3.87 -1.33
CA ALA A 74 -0.58 2.85 -0.44
C ALA A 74 -1.01 3.05 1.02
N ILE A 75 -1.09 4.30 1.48
CA ILE A 75 -1.56 4.63 2.83
C ILE A 75 -3.03 4.21 3.00
N TYR A 76 -3.90 4.43 2.01
CA TYR A 76 -5.28 3.93 2.10
C TYR A 76 -5.34 2.40 2.20
N ALA A 77 -4.52 1.68 1.43
CA ALA A 77 -4.42 0.23 1.52
C ALA A 77 -3.90 -0.25 2.90
N LEU A 78 -2.96 0.49 3.50
CA LEU A 78 -2.47 0.25 4.86
C LEU A 78 -3.57 0.50 5.90
N VAL A 79 -4.29 1.61 5.79
CA VAL A 79 -5.40 1.94 6.71
C VAL A 79 -6.47 0.85 6.66
N VAL A 80 -6.85 0.38 5.47
CA VAL A 80 -7.80 -0.73 5.33
C VAL A 80 -7.25 -2.02 5.94
N ALA A 81 -5.96 -2.34 5.75
CA ALA A 81 -5.35 -3.51 6.37
C ALA A 81 -5.36 -3.43 7.91
N LEU A 82 -5.10 -2.25 8.48
CA LEU A 82 -5.17 -2.03 9.92
C LEU A 82 -6.61 -2.15 10.44
N ILE A 83 -7.59 -1.63 9.70
CA ILE A 83 -9.02 -1.81 10.04
C ILE A 83 -9.38 -3.29 10.04
N ILE A 84 -8.95 -4.05 9.02
CA ILE A 84 -9.20 -5.49 8.93
C ILE A 84 -8.58 -6.24 10.12
N LEU A 85 -7.42 -5.84 10.64
CA LEU A 85 -6.76 -6.54 11.74
C LEU A 85 -7.35 -6.17 13.11
N PHE A 86 -7.62 -4.88 13.35
CA PHE A 86 -7.85 -4.36 14.69
C PHE A 86 -9.30 -3.96 15.01
N LEU A 87 -10.17 -3.86 14.00
CA LEU A 87 -11.63 -3.77 14.20
C LEU A 87 -12.30 -5.13 13.93
#